data_AF-A0A512DUX4-F1
#
_entry.id   AF-A0A512DUX4-F1
#
_cell.length_a   1.000
_cell.length_b   1.000
_cell.length_c   1.000
_cell.angle_alpha   90.00
_cell.angle_beta   90.00
_cell.angle_gamma   90.00
#
_symmetry.space_group_name_H-M   'P 1'
#
loop_
_entity.id
_entity.type
_entity.pdbx_description
1 polymer ?
#
loop_
_entity_poly.entity_id
_entity_poly.type
_entity_poly.pdbx_seq_one_letter_code
_entity_poly.pdbx_strand_id
1 'polypeptide(L)'
;MGAVAALLLSGQAVLAHNNPQFEETLIQTVAVEAPAAAETANSRPFELSYPPRTAELVWKISGDKADAVRFAVEADGKTVAADVHHGQVTPRVKAGQFRLVDIKGASFPLTVEVFANVIAKK
;
A
#
# COMPACT_ATOMS: atom_id res chain seq x y z
N MET A 1 -12.90 -55.50 40.45
CA MET A 1 -13.73 -54.27 40.58
C MET A 1 -12.74 -53.12 40.54
N GLY A 2 -12.49 -52.50 39.38
CA GLY A 2 -13.25 -51.38 38.80
C GLY A 2 -12.60 -50.08 39.28
N ALA A 3 -12.23 -49.06 38.51
CA ALA A 3 -12.64 -48.56 37.18
C ALA A 3 -11.42 -47.89 36.49
N VAL A 4 -11.18 -48.14 35.20
CA VAL A 4 -11.55 -47.33 34.02
C VAL A 4 -11.11 -45.86 34.08
N ALA A 5 -10.27 -45.53 33.08
CA ALA A 5 -9.67 -44.24 32.78
C ALA A 5 -10.69 -43.14 32.41
N ALA A 6 -10.29 -41.89 32.61
CA ALA A 6 -10.79 -40.77 31.83
C ALA A 6 -9.62 -39.80 31.56
N LEU A 7 -8.92 -40.03 30.45
CA LEU A 7 -8.10 -39.03 29.78
C LEU A 7 -9.05 -37.91 29.31
N LEU A 8 -9.08 -36.78 30.03
CA LEU A 8 -9.69 -35.56 29.51
C LEU A 8 -8.68 -34.93 28.55
N LEU A 9 -8.74 -35.39 27.29
CA LEU A 9 -8.21 -34.67 26.14
C LEU A 9 -8.98 -33.35 26.04
N SER A 10 -8.46 -32.31 26.69
CA SER A 10 -8.83 -30.93 26.41
C SER A 10 -8.28 -30.60 25.02
N GLY A 11 -9.04 -30.99 23.99
CA GLY A 11 -8.86 -30.52 22.63
C GLY A 11 -9.02 -29.01 22.66
N GLN A 12 -7.89 -28.30 22.61
CA GLN A 12 -7.90 -26.89 22.29
C GLN A 12 -8.46 -26.78 20.88
N ALA A 13 -9.76 -26.45 20.79
CA ALA A 13 -10.37 -25.99 19.56
C ALA A 13 -9.69 -24.66 19.21
N VAL A 14 -8.58 -24.75 18.47
CA VAL A 14 -7.99 -23.61 17.79
C VAL A 14 -9.02 -23.18 16.75
N LEU A 15 -9.88 -22.24 17.15
CA LEU A 15 -10.65 -21.45 16.20
C LEU A 15 -9.63 -20.64 15.40
N ALA A 16 -9.11 -21.26 14.34
CA ALA A 16 -8.44 -20.54 13.28
C ALA A 16 -9.48 -19.59 12.69
N HIS A 17 -9.48 -18.35 13.20
CA HIS A 17 -10.10 -17.24 12.50
C HIS A 17 -9.44 -17.24 11.11
N ASN A 18 -10.20 -17.63 10.08
CA ASN A 18 -9.76 -17.70 8.69
C ASN A 18 -9.58 -16.27 8.13
N ASN A 19 -8.80 -15.43 8.82
CA ASN A 19 -8.45 -14.12 8.32
C ASN A 19 -7.60 -14.32 7.07
N PRO A 20 -7.96 -13.70 5.94
CA PRO A 20 -7.11 -13.70 4.76
C PRO A 20 -5.73 -13.16 5.16
N GLN A 21 -4.69 -13.95 4.90
CA GLN A 21 -3.33 -13.46 5.04
C GLN A 21 -3.03 -12.57 3.83
N PHE A 22 -2.45 -11.40 4.08
CA PHE A 22 -2.00 -10.49 3.04
C PHE A 22 -0.49 -10.52 2.95
N GLU A 23 0.01 -10.55 1.73
CA GLU A 23 1.41 -10.34 1.41
C GLU A 23 1.55 -8.96 0.78
N GLU A 24 2.41 -8.11 1.35
CA GLU A 24 2.70 -6.80 0.81
C GLU A 24 3.84 -6.93 -0.23
N THR A 25 3.54 -6.65 -1.50
CA THR A 25 4.50 -6.77 -2.61
C THR A 25 4.82 -5.40 -3.17
N LEU A 26 6.10 -5.00 -3.20
CA LEU A 26 6.53 -3.77 -3.88
C LEU A 26 6.24 -3.89 -5.38
N ILE A 27 5.47 -2.94 -5.93
CA ILE A 27 5.10 -2.95 -7.36
C ILE A 27 5.68 -1.76 -8.13
N GLN A 28 6.03 -0.66 -7.45
CA GLN A 28 6.64 0.51 -8.09
C GLN A 28 7.42 1.36 -7.11
N THR A 29 8.54 1.91 -7.57
CA THR A 29 9.28 2.99 -6.89
C THR A 29 9.24 4.23 -7.78
N VAL A 30 8.78 5.36 -7.23
CA VAL A 30 8.60 6.63 -7.94
C VAL A 30 9.56 7.65 -7.34
N ALA A 31 10.54 8.07 -8.12
CA ALA A 31 11.40 9.20 -7.77
C ALA A 31 10.70 10.51 -8.12
N VAL A 32 10.69 11.45 -7.17
CA VAL A 32 10.18 12.80 -7.40
C VAL A 32 11.31 13.80 -7.16
N GLU A 33 11.66 14.50 -8.24
CA GLU A 33 12.69 15.52 -8.25
C GLU A 33 12.16 16.84 -7.67
N ALA A 34 13.10 17.72 -7.29
CA ALA A 34 12.75 19.07 -6.90
C ALA A 34 12.05 19.81 -8.07
N PRO A 35 10.89 20.45 -7.84
CA PRO A 35 10.25 21.24 -8.88
C PRO A 35 11.12 22.44 -9.26
N ALA A 36 11.01 22.90 -10.51
CA ALA A 36 11.55 24.20 -10.89
C ALA A 36 10.85 25.32 -10.09
N ALA A 37 11.52 26.46 -9.91
CA ALA A 37 10.93 27.58 -9.19
C ALA A 37 9.59 27.99 -9.83
N ALA A 38 8.53 28.06 -9.01
CA ALA A 38 7.13 28.34 -9.38
C ALA A 38 6.30 27.19 -9.98
N GLU A 39 6.83 25.95 -10.08
CA GLU A 39 6.03 24.79 -10.46
C GLU A 39 5.44 24.04 -9.26
N THR A 40 4.29 23.40 -9.47
CA THR A 40 3.74 22.45 -8.49
C THR A 40 4.53 21.15 -8.55
N ALA A 41 4.93 20.62 -7.40
CA ALA A 41 5.66 19.37 -7.32
C ALA A 41 4.76 18.20 -7.73
N ASN A 42 5.13 17.56 -8.84
CA ASN A 42 4.44 16.42 -9.42
C ASN A 42 5.49 15.38 -9.83
N SER A 43 5.11 14.09 -9.82
CA SER A 43 5.96 13.06 -10.43
C SER A 43 5.88 13.12 -11.96
N ARG A 44 6.84 12.45 -12.62
CA ARG A 44 6.63 11.98 -13.99
C ARG A 44 5.53 10.90 -14.00
N PRO A 45 4.80 10.72 -15.11
CA PRO A 45 3.91 9.58 -15.25
C PRO A 45 4.65 8.26 -15.09
N PHE A 46 4.00 7.27 -14.47
CA PHE A 46 4.53 5.92 -14.27
C PHE A 46 3.41 4.89 -14.47
N GLU A 47 3.77 3.64 -14.71
CA GLU A 47 2.81 2.56 -14.95
C GLU A 47 2.69 1.66 -13.72
N LEU A 48 1.46 1.29 -13.34
CA LEU A 48 1.22 0.28 -12.32
C LEU A 48 0.60 -0.96 -12.94
N SER A 49 1.28 -2.09 -12.73
CA SER A 49 0.73 -3.43 -12.93
C SER A 49 0.52 -4.12 -11.58
N TYR A 50 -0.58 -4.84 -11.42
CA TYR A 50 -0.92 -5.46 -10.14
C TYR A 50 -0.80 -6.98 -10.21
N PRO A 51 -0.17 -7.63 -9.21
CA PRO A 51 -0.27 -9.06 -9.04
C PRO A 51 -1.74 -9.52 -8.96
N PRO A 52 -2.05 -10.75 -9.41
CA PRO A 52 -3.38 -11.32 -9.22
C PRO A 52 -3.78 -11.30 -7.75
N ARG A 53 -5.06 -11.03 -7.46
CA ARG A 53 -5.60 -10.95 -6.09
C ARG A 53 -5.06 -9.81 -5.22
N THR A 54 -4.50 -8.77 -5.85
CA THR A 54 -4.31 -7.48 -5.19
C THR A 54 -5.66 -6.94 -4.72
N ALA A 55 -5.78 -6.67 -3.42
CA ALA A 55 -6.97 -6.09 -2.81
C ALA A 55 -6.83 -4.57 -2.67
N GLU A 56 -5.65 -4.11 -2.25
CA GLU A 56 -5.39 -2.73 -1.86
C GLU A 56 -3.98 -2.32 -2.28
N LEU A 57 -3.76 -1.01 -2.34
CA LEU A 57 -2.44 -0.41 -2.54
C LEU A 57 -1.99 0.28 -1.26
N VAL A 58 -0.70 0.16 -0.93
CA VAL A 58 -0.07 0.85 0.20
C VAL A 58 0.98 1.80 -0.34
N TRP A 59 0.94 3.05 0.12
CA TRP A 59 1.87 4.09 -0.30
C TRP A 59 2.86 4.36 0.82
N LYS A 60 4.14 4.12 0.58
CA LYS A 60 5.22 4.41 1.54
C LYS A 60 6.13 5.48 0.98
N ILE A 61 6.51 6.41 1.83
CA ILE A 61 7.33 7.56 1.46
C ILE A 61 8.65 7.42 2.19
N SER A 62 9.75 7.47 1.45
CA SER A 62 11.11 7.38 1.97
C SER A 62 11.80 8.72 1.78
N GLY A 63 12.39 9.25 2.86
CA GLY A 63 13.06 10.54 2.88
C GLY A 63 12.86 11.30 4.20
N ASP A 64 13.49 12.47 4.31
CA ASP A 64 13.28 13.36 5.45
C ASP A 64 11.84 13.89 5.47
N LYS A 65 11.24 13.94 6.67
CA LYS A 65 9.84 14.36 6.89
C LYS A 65 8.79 13.57 6.10
N ALA A 66 9.03 12.28 5.83
CA ALA A 66 8.08 11.40 5.15
C ALA A 66 6.63 11.52 5.67
N ASP A 67 6.46 11.61 6.99
CA ASP A 67 5.14 11.72 7.63
C ASP A 67 4.41 13.04 7.35
N ALA A 68 5.13 14.10 6.96
CA ALA A 68 4.57 15.40 6.61
C ALA A 68 4.12 15.48 5.14
N VAL A 69 4.57 14.54 4.31
CA VAL A 69 4.26 14.55 2.87
C VAL A 69 2.79 14.21 2.63
N ARG A 70 2.15 15.01 1.77
CA ARG A 70 0.79 14.78 1.25
C ARG A 70 0.78 14.93 -0.26
N PHE A 71 0.04 14.07 -0.95
CA PHE A 71 -0.13 14.15 -2.41
C PHE A 71 -1.48 13.60 -2.86
N ALA A 72 -1.83 13.85 -4.12
CA ALA A 72 -2.94 13.20 -4.79
C ALA A 72 -2.41 12.24 -5.88
N VAL A 73 -3.21 11.24 -6.22
CA VAL A 73 -2.91 10.26 -7.28
C VAL A 73 -3.89 10.48 -8.42
N GLU A 74 -3.36 10.69 -9.61
CA GLU A 74 -4.12 10.75 -10.85
C GLU A 74 -3.97 9.46 -11.66
N ALA A 75 -5.05 9.04 -12.29
CA ALA A 75 -5.08 8.02 -13.33
C ALA A 75 -6.01 8.50 -14.46
N ASP A 76 -5.57 8.34 -15.72
CA ASP A 76 -6.34 8.79 -16.89
C ASP A 76 -6.82 10.27 -16.79
N GLY A 77 -5.99 11.14 -16.20
CA GLY A 77 -6.29 12.56 -16.01
C GLY A 77 -7.35 12.86 -14.94
N LYS A 78 -7.69 11.90 -14.07
CA LYS A 78 -8.63 12.07 -12.96
C LYS A 78 -7.96 11.73 -11.65
N THR A 79 -8.21 12.54 -10.62
CA THR A 79 -7.81 12.22 -9.25
C THR A 79 -8.57 10.98 -8.76
N VAL A 80 -7.83 9.90 -8.48
CA VAL A 80 -8.37 8.64 -7.97
C VAL A 80 -8.14 8.45 -6.47
N ALA A 81 -7.18 9.19 -5.90
CA ALA A 81 -6.99 9.30 -4.46
C ALA A 81 -6.49 10.71 -4.11
N ALA A 82 -6.97 11.26 -3.00
CA ALA A 82 -6.58 12.57 -2.50
C ALA A 82 -6.03 12.45 -1.08
N ASP A 83 -5.17 13.38 -0.69
CA ASP A 83 -4.54 13.46 0.64
C ASP A 83 -3.81 12.17 1.06
N VAL A 84 -3.15 11.51 0.11
CA VAL A 84 -2.33 10.32 0.34
C VAL A 84 -1.07 10.71 1.12
N HIS A 85 -0.75 9.92 2.16
CA HIS A 85 0.39 10.13 3.04
C HIS A 85 1.18 8.83 3.27
N HIS A 86 2.29 8.93 4.01
CA HIS A 86 3.09 7.76 4.38
C HIS A 86 2.24 6.70 5.09
N GLY A 87 2.35 5.45 4.63
CA GLY A 87 1.59 4.30 5.15
C GLY A 87 0.13 4.24 4.72
N GLN A 88 -0.35 5.18 3.89
CA GLN A 88 -1.75 5.23 3.50
C GLN A 88 -2.13 4.02 2.64
N VAL A 89 -3.29 3.44 2.96
CA VAL A 89 -3.92 2.38 2.16
C VAL A 89 -5.00 2.98 1.28
N THR A 90 -5.04 2.57 0.01
CA THR A 90 -6.07 2.98 -0.95
C THR A 90 -6.68 1.76 -1.64
N PRO A 91 -7.96 1.83 -2.05
CA PRO A 91 -8.56 0.75 -2.84
C PRO A 91 -7.78 0.50 -4.11
N ARG A 92 -7.81 -0.75 -4.59
CA ARG A 92 -7.30 -1.05 -5.93
C ARG A 92 -8.12 -0.30 -6.98
N VAL A 93 -7.42 0.43 -7.83
CA VAL A 93 -7.95 1.05 -9.06
C VAL A 93 -7.56 0.24 -10.30
N LYS A 94 -7.93 0.68 -11.49
CA LYS A 94 -7.57 -0.02 -12.73
C LYS A 94 -6.07 0.15 -13.00
N ALA A 95 -5.38 -0.94 -13.36
CA ALA A 95 -3.99 -0.88 -13.78
C ALA A 95 -3.83 0.00 -15.03
N GLY A 96 -2.68 0.67 -15.17
CA GLY A 96 -2.45 1.64 -16.24
C GLY A 96 -1.45 2.72 -15.84
N GLN A 97 -1.58 3.90 -16.46
CA GLN A 97 -0.70 5.04 -16.21
C GLN A 97 -1.22 5.92 -15.06
N PHE A 98 -0.30 6.33 -14.21
CA PHE A 98 -0.54 7.11 -13.00
C PHE A 98 0.40 8.30 -12.92
N ARG A 99 0.03 9.27 -12.09
CA ARG A 99 0.88 10.40 -11.72
C ARG A 99 0.62 10.79 -10.26
N LEU A 100 1.68 11.13 -9.52
CA LEU A 100 1.54 11.81 -8.23
C LEU A 100 1.47 13.31 -8.49
N VAL A 101 0.45 13.96 -7.95
CA VAL A 101 0.23 15.40 -8.14
C VAL A 101 0.04 16.14 -6.82
N ASP A 102 0.23 17.45 -6.86
CA ASP A 102 0.04 18.36 -5.72
C ASP A 102 0.85 17.95 -4.47
N ILE A 103 2.10 17.52 -4.67
CA ILE A 103 2.95 17.02 -3.60
C ILE A 103 3.36 18.18 -2.68
N LYS A 104 3.02 18.06 -1.39
CA LYS A 104 3.22 19.08 -0.35
C LYS A 104 3.94 18.50 0.86
N GLY A 105 4.53 19.37 1.68
CA GLY A 105 5.19 18.99 2.94
C GLY A 105 6.51 18.22 2.78
N ALA A 106 7.00 18.09 1.55
CA ALA A 106 8.18 17.33 1.22
C ALA A 106 9.48 18.14 1.24
N SER A 107 10.55 17.47 1.66
CA SER A 107 11.92 17.81 1.26
C SER A 107 12.24 17.04 -0.02
N PHE A 108 12.66 17.71 -1.08
CA PHE A 108 13.05 17.08 -2.34
C PHE A 108 14.58 16.87 -2.42
N PRO A 109 15.05 15.86 -3.17
CA PRO A 109 14.29 14.79 -3.83
C PRO A 109 13.66 13.82 -2.81
N LEU A 110 12.56 13.16 -3.20
CA LEU A 110 11.90 12.14 -2.37
C LEU A 110 11.55 10.89 -3.18
N THR A 111 11.38 9.77 -2.48
CA THR A 111 10.98 8.50 -3.08
C THR A 111 9.63 8.06 -2.54
N VAL A 112 8.71 7.70 -3.42
CA VAL A 112 7.43 7.06 -3.06
C VAL A 112 7.42 5.63 -3.58
N GLU A 113 7.25 4.69 -2.69
CA GLU A 113 7.10 3.27 -2.98
C GLU A 113 5.62 2.88 -2.93
N VAL A 114 5.18 2.13 -3.93
CA VAL A 114 3.81 1.63 -4.05
C VAL A 114 3.87 0.13 -3.88
N PHE A 115 3.11 -0.38 -2.92
CA PHE A 115 2.97 -1.80 -2.67
C PHE A 115 1.54 -2.26 -2.99
N ALA A 116 1.41 -3.52 -3.40
CA ALA A 116 0.14 -4.22 -3.50
C ALA A 116 -0.03 -5.14 -2.29
N ASN A 117 -1.13 -4.99 -1.55
CA ASN A 117 -1.56 -6.00 -0.59
C ASN A 117 -2.29 -7.13 -1.34
N VAL A 118 -1.62 -8.27 -1.46
CA VAL A 118 -2.09 -9.44 -2.21
C VAL A 118 -2.64 -10.48 -1.26
N ILE A 119 -3.85 -10.99 -1.55
CA ILE A 119 -4.42 -12.07 -0.74
C ILE A 119 -3.64 -13.36 -1.01
N ALA A 120 -3.04 -13.93 0.04
CA ALA A 120 -2.29 -15.18 -0.04
C ALA A 120 -3.17 -16.34 -0.55
N LYS A 121 -2.59 -17.24 -1.34
CA LYS A 121 -3.27 -18.50 -1.68
C LYS A 121 -3.23 -19.41 -0.46
N LYS A 122 -4.38 -19.97 -0.10
CA LYS A 122 -4.48 -21.05 0.88
C LYS A 122 -3.87 -22.32 0.28
#